data_AF-A0A813I196-F1
#
_entry.id   AF-A0A813I196-F1
#
_cell.length_a   1.000
_cell.length_b   1.000
_cell.length_c   1.000
_cell.angle_alpha   90.00
_cell.angle_beta   90.00
_cell.angle_gamma   90.00
#
_symmetry.space_group_name_H-M   'P 1'
#
loop_
_entity.id
_entity.type
_entity.pdbx_description
1 polymer ?
#
loop_
_entity_poly.entity_id
_entity_poly.type
_entity_poly.pdbx_seq_one_letter_code
_entity_poly.pdbx_strand_id
1 'polypeptide(L)'
;LAAYRSRSNSKVDDLFVGLFKSVVRCPEPSCGRTSVTFDPFLSAKLGLSSSAEERQTNFSVTLVRNVPQQGSSSPVGKGSEQVKVKVNKDAGVKVLMEAAAKEVGDGLEADKCILVEVWNKKVHKFFEDSESVESVRSEDHLILFEVTEPKAFHISTDQRWGASASSSYSPFSSSAFCGTADTAGVSSESSPSSSSSCGVIFHHRQVPSTRSSSSWSYSSRELHGLPLLFSIPRDASARTLYKEVDRRIRAMVLEPESGEAPGWKIYRVDKHSPQNEGVLIDAESEASLDVK
;
A
#
# COMPACT_ATOMS: atom_id res chain seq x y z
N LEU A 1 -10.23 -41.03 -33.17
CA LEU A 1 -11.26 -39.97 -33.08
C LEU A 1 -11.12 -39.10 -31.82
N ALA A 2 -10.99 -39.68 -30.61
CA ALA A 2 -10.84 -38.89 -29.36
C ALA A 2 -9.57 -37.99 -29.35
N ALA A 3 -8.41 -38.53 -29.75
CA ALA A 3 -7.16 -37.76 -29.84
C ALA A 3 -7.16 -36.69 -30.96
N TYR A 4 -7.95 -36.88 -32.01
CA TYR A 4 -8.13 -35.87 -33.07
C TYR A 4 -8.96 -34.69 -32.57
N ARG A 5 -10.08 -34.97 -31.88
CA ARG A 5 -10.91 -33.94 -31.25
C ARG A 5 -10.16 -33.15 -30.17
N SER A 6 -9.28 -33.76 -29.38
CA SER A 6 -8.54 -33.00 -28.36
C SER A 6 -7.51 -32.04 -28.95
N ARG A 7 -7.02 -32.30 -30.17
CA ARG A 7 -6.06 -31.43 -30.87
C ARG A 7 -6.73 -30.34 -31.71
N SER A 8 -7.95 -30.56 -32.16
CA SER A 8 -8.62 -29.71 -33.17
C SER A 8 -9.94 -29.09 -32.69
N ASN A 9 -10.23 -29.12 -31.39
CA ASN A 9 -11.43 -28.48 -30.81
C ASN A 9 -11.10 -27.05 -30.35
N SER A 10 -10.92 -26.15 -31.31
CA SER A 10 -10.65 -24.73 -31.09
C SER A 10 -11.92 -23.92 -31.34
N LYS A 11 -12.43 -23.28 -30.29
CA LYS A 11 -13.55 -22.32 -30.42
C LYS A 11 -13.18 -21.10 -31.26
N VAL A 12 -11.90 -20.78 -31.34
CA VAL A 12 -11.39 -19.69 -32.19
C VAL A 12 -11.51 -20.09 -33.66
N ASP A 13 -11.19 -21.34 -33.99
CA ASP A 13 -11.28 -21.86 -35.35
C ASP A 13 -12.74 -21.92 -35.81
N ASP A 14 -13.64 -22.35 -34.92
CA ASP A 14 -15.08 -22.40 -35.18
C ASP A 14 -15.69 -21.02 -35.50
N LEU A 15 -15.19 -19.96 -34.86
CA LEU A 15 -15.81 -18.63 -34.90
C LEU A 15 -15.14 -17.66 -35.86
N PHE A 16 -13.83 -17.79 -36.09
CA PHE A 16 -13.04 -16.74 -36.73
C PHE A 16 -12.25 -17.22 -37.95
N VAL A 17 -12.18 -18.53 -38.21
CA VAL A 17 -11.50 -19.05 -39.41
C VAL A 17 -12.50 -19.16 -40.56
N GLY A 18 -12.17 -18.50 -41.66
CA GLY A 18 -12.76 -18.76 -42.97
C GLY A 18 -11.74 -19.35 -43.93
N LEU A 19 -12.19 -19.74 -45.12
CA LEU A 19 -11.32 -20.29 -46.17
C LEU A 19 -11.46 -19.44 -47.43
N PHE A 20 -10.36 -18.88 -47.93
CA PHE A 20 -10.33 -18.25 -49.25
C PHE A 20 -10.21 -19.33 -50.31
N LYS A 21 -11.18 -19.37 -51.23
CA LYS A 21 -11.15 -20.29 -52.36
C LYS A 21 -10.39 -19.66 -53.52
N SER A 22 -9.18 -20.15 -53.77
CA SER A 22 -8.33 -19.77 -54.89
C SER A 22 -8.49 -20.80 -56.01
N VAL A 23 -8.78 -20.36 -57.23
CA VAL A 23 -8.91 -21.25 -58.40
C VAL A 23 -7.93 -20.83 -59.48
N VAL A 24 -7.00 -21.71 -59.82
CA VAL A 24 -6.04 -21.51 -60.91
C VAL A 24 -6.38 -22.47 -62.03
N ARG A 25 -6.65 -21.91 -63.22
CA ARG A 25 -6.86 -22.70 -64.44
C ARG A 25 -5.61 -22.65 -65.29
N CYS A 26 -5.19 -23.81 -65.79
CA CYS A 26 -4.10 -23.85 -66.75
C CYS A 26 -4.50 -23.07 -68.02
N PRO A 27 -3.66 -22.14 -68.50
CA PRO A 27 -4.00 -21.31 -69.65
C PRO A 27 -3.96 -22.07 -70.99
N GLU A 28 -3.33 -23.24 -71.02
CA GLU A 28 -3.26 -24.06 -72.24
C GLU A 28 -4.62 -24.73 -72.52
N PRO A 29 -5.23 -24.51 -73.71
CA PRO A 29 -6.57 -25.03 -74.03
C PRO A 29 -6.68 -26.57 -74.01
N SER A 30 -5.58 -27.27 -74.29
CA SER A 30 -5.46 -28.74 -74.30
C SER A 30 -5.24 -29.35 -72.91
N CYS A 31 -4.82 -28.58 -71.92
CA CYS A 31 -4.36 -29.11 -70.63
C CYS A 31 -5.52 -29.40 -69.65
N GLY A 32 -6.56 -28.57 -69.63
CA GLY A 32 -7.78 -28.78 -68.82
C GLY A 32 -7.60 -28.79 -67.29
N ARG A 33 -6.37 -28.65 -66.76
CA ARG A 33 -6.10 -28.72 -65.32
C ARG A 33 -6.64 -27.50 -64.59
N THR A 34 -7.32 -27.75 -63.48
CA THR A 34 -7.78 -26.74 -62.53
C THR A 34 -7.28 -27.10 -61.13
N SER A 35 -6.56 -26.18 -60.49
CA SER A 35 -6.18 -26.29 -59.09
C SER A 35 -7.14 -25.45 -58.25
N VAL A 36 -7.70 -26.05 -57.21
CA VAL A 36 -8.53 -25.35 -56.23
C VAL A 36 -7.86 -25.46 -54.87
N THR A 37 -7.51 -24.33 -54.29
CA THR A 37 -6.89 -24.24 -52.97
C THR A 37 -7.84 -23.52 -52.01
N PHE A 38 -7.91 -23.97 -50.76
CA PHE A 38 -8.66 -23.33 -49.69
C PHE A 38 -7.69 -22.83 -48.64
N ASP A 39 -7.29 -21.57 -48.76
CA ASP A 39 -6.31 -20.96 -47.87
C ASP A 39 -7.01 -20.45 -46.61
N PRO A 40 -6.62 -20.92 -45.40
CA PRO A 40 -7.26 -20.47 -44.18
C PRO A 40 -6.98 -18.98 -43.95
N PHE A 41 -8.03 -18.23 -43.62
CA PHE A 41 -7.93 -16.85 -43.16
C PHE A 41 -8.57 -16.72 -41.79
N LEU A 42 -7.88 -16.04 -40.88
CA LEU A 42 -8.36 -15.71 -39.54
C LEU A 42 -8.42 -14.18 -39.44
N SER A 43 -9.58 -13.63 -39.10
CA SER A 43 -9.75 -12.18 -38.89
C SER A 43 -10.53 -11.91 -37.61
N ALA A 44 -9.81 -11.57 -36.54
CA ALA A 44 -10.39 -11.11 -35.28
C ALA A 44 -10.06 -9.63 -35.05
N LYS A 45 -11.07 -8.82 -34.72
CA LYS A 45 -10.87 -7.44 -34.25
C LYS A 45 -10.93 -7.43 -32.73
N LEU A 46 -9.84 -7.02 -32.09
CA LEU A 46 -9.82 -6.79 -30.65
C LEU A 46 -10.22 -5.35 -30.36
N GLY A 47 -10.96 -5.13 -29.28
CA GLY A 47 -11.18 -3.77 -28.78
C GLY A 47 -9.84 -3.16 -28.40
N LEU A 48 -9.57 -1.95 -28.88
CA LEU A 48 -8.44 -1.17 -28.37
C LEU A 48 -8.82 -0.70 -26.97
N SER A 49 -7.99 -0.99 -25.97
CA SER A 49 -8.00 -0.22 -24.72
C SER A 49 -7.92 1.25 -25.12
N SER A 50 -8.86 2.07 -24.65
CA SER A 50 -8.72 3.50 -24.88
C SER A 50 -7.42 3.97 -24.22
N SER A 51 -6.73 4.95 -24.81
CA SER A 51 -5.52 5.53 -24.19
C SER A 51 -5.77 6.05 -22.77
N ALA A 52 -7.03 6.37 -22.44
CA ALA A 52 -7.46 6.74 -21.09
C ALA A 52 -7.51 5.52 -20.14
N GLU A 53 -8.00 4.36 -20.60
CA GLU A 53 -8.14 3.15 -19.77
C GLU A 53 -6.77 2.51 -19.48
N GLU A 54 -5.83 2.58 -20.43
CA GLU A 54 -4.44 2.15 -20.23
C GLU A 54 -3.66 3.01 -19.23
N ARG A 55 -4.11 4.25 -19.01
CA ARG A 55 -3.54 5.17 -18.03
C ARG A 55 -4.12 4.98 -16.64
N GLN A 56 -5.16 4.18 -16.46
CA GLN A 56 -5.72 3.89 -15.15
C GLN A 56 -5.06 2.66 -14.51
N THR A 57 -4.93 2.69 -13.19
CA THR A 57 -4.46 1.57 -12.38
C THR A 57 -5.44 1.32 -11.24
N ASN A 58 -5.70 0.05 -10.96
CA ASN A 58 -6.56 -0.36 -9.85
C ASN A 58 -5.71 -0.56 -8.61
N PHE A 59 -6.11 0.04 -7.50
CA PHE A 59 -5.48 -0.14 -6.19
C PHE A 59 -6.46 -0.79 -5.23
N SER A 60 -5.95 -1.69 -4.39
CA SER A 60 -6.69 -2.28 -3.28
C SER A 60 -6.17 -1.66 -1.99
N VAL A 61 -6.98 -0.84 -1.32
CA VAL A 61 -6.59 -0.07 -0.15
C VAL A 61 -7.37 -0.57 1.06
N THR A 62 -6.67 -0.97 2.11
CA THR A 62 -7.27 -1.34 3.39
C THR A 62 -7.39 -0.09 4.27
N LEU A 63 -8.59 0.23 4.74
CA LEU A 63 -8.84 1.36 5.61
C LEU A 63 -8.87 0.94 7.08
N VAL A 64 -8.22 1.73 7.92
CA VAL A 64 -8.23 1.58 9.38
C VAL A 64 -8.65 2.91 9.98
N ARG A 65 -9.84 2.93 10.58
CA ARG A 65 -10.39 4.14 11.21
C ARG A 65 -9.76 4.40 12.57
N ASN A 66 -9.72 5.66 12.97
CA ASN A 66 -9.32 6.03 14.31
C ASN A 66 -10.48 5.69 15.25
N VAL A 67 -10.23 4.86 16.25
CA VAL A 67 -11.24 4.47 17.23
C VAL A 67 -11.75 5.74 17.97
N PRO A 68 -13.04 6.11 17.85
CA PRO A 68 -13.58 7.24 18.58
C PRO A 68 -13.46 7.03 20.09
N GLN A 69 -13.22 8.11 20.85
CA GLN A 69 -13.57 8.11 22.27
C GLN A 69 -15.06 7.79 22.40
N GLN A 70 -15.39 6.90 23.34
CA GLN A 70 -16.73 6.34 23.58
C GLN A 70 -17.90 7.24 23.15
N GLY A 71 -18.77 6.74 22.25
CA GLY A 71 -20.04 7.40 21.92
C GLY A 71 -20.53 7.29 20.47
N SER A 72 -19.75 6.76 19.53
CA SER A 72 -20.25 6.51 18.17
C SER A 72 -20.90 5.13 18.08
N SER A 73 -22.18 5.08 17.76
CA SER A 73 -23.00 3.88 17.54
C SER A 73 -22.65 3.10 16.26
N SER A 74 -21.49 3.35 15.67
CA SER A 74 -21.02 2.58 14.53
C SER A 74 -20.50 1.23 15.03
N PRO A 75 -20.94 0.09 14.47
CA PRO A 75 -20.59 -1.22 14.99
C PRO A 75 -19.07 -1.40 15.00
N VAL A 76 -18.51 -1.30 16.20
CA VAL A 76 -17.15 -1.69 16.59
C VAL A 76 -17.03 -3.18 16.28
N GLY A 77 -16.67 -3.50 15.04
CA GLY A 77 -16.62 -4.87 14.56
C GLY A 77 -16.19 -5.05 13.11
N LYS A 78 -16.15 -3.99 12.29
CA LYS A 78 -15.44 -4.01 11.01
C LYS A 78 -14.01 -3.48 11.20
N GLY A 79 -13.12 -4.33 11.71
CA GLY A 79 -11.74 -3.98 12.09
C GLY A 79 -10.85 -3.45 10.95
N SER A 80 -11.27 -3.57 9.70
CA SER A 80 -10.69 -2.89 8.55
C SER A 80 -11.60 -3.13 7.34
N GLU A 81 -11.81 -2.13 6.49
CA GLU A 81 -12.54 -2.28 5.23
C GLU A 81 -11.57 -2.24 4.05
N GLN A 82 -11.76 -3.05 3.01
CA GLN A 82 -10.92 -2.99 1.82
C GLN A 82 -11.72 -2.44 0.65
N VAL A 83 -11.24 -1.37 0.04
CA VAL A 83 -11.85 -0.75 -1.14
C VAL A 83 -10.97 -0.93 -2.36
N LYS A 84 -11.58 -0.97 -3.53
CA LYS A 84 -10.90 -0.98 -4.82
C LYS A 84 -11.15 0.34 -5.52
N VAL A 85 -10.08 1.04 -5.88
CA VAL A 85 -10.16 2.36 -6.51
C VAL A 85 -9.37 2.38 -7.81
N LYS A 86 -9.88 3.13 -8.79
CA LYS A 86 -9.21 3.38 -10.06
C LYS A 86 -8.65 4.79 -10.07
N VAL A 87 -7.36 4.92 -10.31
CA VAL A 87 -6.65 6.21 -10.34
C VAL A 87 -5.76 6.26 -11.59
N ASN A 88 -5.59 7.44 -12.17
CA ASN A 88 -4.66 7.59 -13.29
C ASN A 88 -3.21 7.47 -12.81
N LYS A 89 -2.34 6.85 -13.62
CA LYS A 89 -0.92 6.61 -13.32
C LYS A 89 -0.13 7.90 -13.07
N ASP A 90 -0.51 8.98 -13.74
CA ASP A 90 0.09 10.32 -13.62
C ASP A 90 -0.40 11.11 -12.39
N ALA A 91 -1.33 10.55 -11.59
CA ALA A 91 -1.83 11.21 -10.39
C ALA A 91 -0.84 11.12 -9.21
N GLY A 92 -1.00 12.05 -8.26
CA GLY A 92 -0.35 11.96 -6.95
C GLY A 92 -1.11 11.05 -5.98
N VAL A 93 -0.43 10.58 -4.94
CA VAL A 93 -0.99 9.72 -3.89
C VAL A 93 -2.19 10.38 -3.19
N LYS A 94 -2.22 11.72 -3.09
CA LYS A 94 -3.39 12.41 -2.53
C LYS A 94 -4.70 12.06 -3.26
N VAL A 95 -4.66 11.96 -4.59
CA VAL A 95 -5.84 11.58 -5.40
C VAL A 95 -6.27 10.15 -5.10
N LEU A 96 -5.31 9.25 -4.86
CA LEU A 96 -5.60 7.87 -4.44
C LEU A 96 -6.26 7.82 -3.06
N MET A 97 -5.77 8.60 -2.10
CA MET A 97 -6.36 8.70 -0.76
C MET A 97 -7.79 9.27 -0.80
N GLU A 98 -8.01 10.34 -1.58
CA GLU A 98 -9.33 10.94 -1.77
C GLU A 98 -10.31 9.96 -2.43
N ALA A 99 -9.87 9.24 -3.46
CA ALA A 99 -10.69 8.21 -4.10
C ALA A 99 -11.06 7.10 -3.10
N ALA A 100 -10.10 6.61 -2.31
CA ALA A 100 -10.34 5.56 -1.32
C ALA A 100 -11.29 6.02 -0.20
N ALA A 101 -11.14 7.25 0.28
CA ALA A 101 -12.02 7.82 1.29
C ALA A 101 -13.45 8.01 0.77
N LYS A 102 -13.60 8.42 -0.50
CA LYS A 102 -14.88 8.61 -1.15
C LYS A 102 -15.67 7.31 -1.31
N GLU A 103 -15.01 6.19 -1.63
CA GLU A 103 -15.68 4.89 -1.77
C GLU A 103 -16.37 4.41 -0.48
N VAL A 104 -15.83 4.79 0.68
CA VAL A 104 -16.40 4.41 1.99
C VAL A 104 -17.61 5.29 2.36
N GLY A 105 -17.73 6.50 1.81
CA GLY A 105 -18.92 7.35 1.95
C GLY A 105 -19.19 7.96 3.34
N ASP A 106 -18.52 7.48 4.38
CA ASP A 106 -18.80 7.81 5.79
C ASP A 106 -17.71 8.66 6.46
N GLY A 107 -17.78 9.98 6.33
CA GLY A 107 -17.06 10.93 7.20
C GLY A 107 -15.52 10.84 7.23
N LEU A 108 -14.92 10.01 6.37
CA LEU A 108 -13.48 9.86 6.28
C LEU A 108 -12.91 10.97 5.40
N GLU A 109 -12.07 11.81 5.99
CA GLU A 109 -11.40 12.91 5.28
C GLU A 109 -9.98 12.48 4.93
N ALA A 110 -9.59 12.57 3.65
CA ALA A 110 -8.24 12.23 3.20
C ALA A 110 -7.15 13.06 3.93
N ASP A 111 -7.44 14.31 4.28
CA ASP A 111 -6.53 15.20 5.01
C ASP A 111 -6.32 14.78 6.48
N LYS A 112 -7.08 13.82 7.01
CA LYS A 112 -6.90 13.18 8.33
C LYS A 112 -6.33 11.77 8.21
N CYS A 113 -5.86 11.40 7.03
CA CYS A 113 -5.34 10.07 6.77
C CYS A 113 -3.85 10.08 6.46
N ILE A 114 -3.22 8.93 6.64
CA ILE A 114 -1.87 8.62 6.15
C ILE A 114 -1.92 7.32 5.38
N LEU A 115 -1.30 7.30 4.19
CA LEU A 115 -1.16 6.09 3.39
C LEU A 115 0.20 5.45 3.67
N VAL A 116 0.19 4.16 4.00
CA VAL A 116 1.40 3.38 4.23
C VAL A 116 1.42 2.10 3.42
N GLU A 117 2.62 1.69 3.06
CA GLU A 117 2.92 0.36 2.54
C GLU A 117 3.31 -0.55 3.70
N VAL A 118 2.69 -1.73 3.79
CA VAL A 118 3.04 -2.76 4.78
C VAL A 118 3.66 -3.96 4.08
N TRP A 119 4.88 -4.30 4.48
CA TRP A 119 5.57 -5.50 4.03
C TRP A 119 5.97 -6.36 5.23
N ASN A 120 5.71 -7.67 5.18
CA ASN A 120 5.99 -8.60 6.28
C ASN A 120 5.49 -8.10 7.66
N LYS A 121 4.25 -7.58 7.69
CA LYS A 121 3.57 -7.00 8.88
C LYS A 121 4.28 -5.78 9.50
N LYS A 122 5.27 -5.22 8.80
CA LYS A 122 6.01 -4.01 9.17
C LYS A 122 5.62 -2.85 8.26
N VAL A 123 5.60 -1.65 8.80
CA VAL A 123 5.48 -0.43 7.97
C VAL A 123 6.78 -0.27 7.18
N HIS A 124 6.66 -0.43 5.86
CA HIS A 124 7.78 -0.34 4.94
C HIS A 124 8.01 1.10 4.50
N LYS A 125 6.93 1.81 4.17
CA LYS A 125 6.97 3.14 3.59
C LYS A 125 5.76 3.97 4.00
N PHE A 126 6.01 5.26 4.27
CA PHE A 126 4.98 6.29 4.28
C PHE A 126 4.99 6.98 2.92
N PHE A 127 3.81 7.20 2.35
CA PHE A 127 3.66 7.95 1.11
C PHE A 127 3.43 9.42 1.41
N GLU A 128 3.97 10.29 0.56
CA GLU A 128 3.72 11.72 0.58
C GLU A 128 2.62 12.06 -0.44
N ASP A 129 1.80 13.07 -0.16
CA ASP A 129 0.69 13.50 -1.02
C ASP A 129 1.10 13.74 -2.48
N SER A 130 2.30 14.28 -2.68
CA SER A 130 2.89 14.64 -3.98
C SER A 130 3.55 13.45 -4.69
N GLU A 131 3.71 12.31 -4.03
CA GLU A 131 4.35 11.14 -4.62
C GLU A 131 3.49 10.56 -5.75
N SER A 132 4.11 10.13 -6.85
CA SER A 132 3.37 9.56 -7.99
C SER A 132 2.83 8.17 -7.65
N VAL A 133 1.57 7.91 -7.99
CA VAL A 133 0.97 6.57 -7.84
C VAL A 133 1.58 5.52 -8.76
N GLU A 134 2.27 5.93 -9.84
CA GLU A 134 3.02 5.00 -10.71
C GLU A 134 4.16 4.29 -9.96
N SER A 135 4.66 4.89 -8.87
CA SER A 135 5.67 4.26 -8.01
C SER A 135 5.14 3.12 -7.14
N VAL A 136 3.82 2.99 -7.03
CA VAL A 136 3.12 1.98 -6.22
C VAL A 136 2.91 0.71 -7.03
N ARG A 137 3.35 -0.44 -6.50
CA ARG A 137 3.25 -1.73 -7.19
C ARG A 137 1.88 -2.36 -6.95
N SER A 138 1.51 -3.27 -7.84
CA SER A 138 0.20 -3.95 -7.77
C SER A 138 0.12 -4.92 -6.59
N GLU A 139 1.27 -5.43 -6.13
CA GLU A 139 1.41 -6.37 -5.02
C GLU A 139 1.55 -5.69 -3.65
N ASP A 140 1.68 -4.36 -3.63
CA ASP A 140 1.88 -3.61 -2.40
C ASP A 140 0.62 -3.67 -1.52
N HIS A 141 0.81 -3.96 -0.23
CA HIS A 141 -0.28 -3.91 0.74
C HIS A 141 -0.43 -2.50 1.28
N LEU A 142 -1.36 -1.76 0.69
CA LEU A 142 -1.65 -0.37 1.04
C LEU A 142 -2.66 -0.30 2.18
N ILE A 143 -2.32 0.48 3.21
CA ILE A 143 -3.21 0.77 4.33
C ILE A 143 -3.37 2.27 4.51
N LEU A 144 -4.62 2.72 4.52
CA LEU A 144 -5.01 4.09 4.80
C LEU A 144 -5.46 4.18 6.27
N PHE A 145 -4.61 4.77 7.11
CA PHE A 145 -4.90 4.99 8.53
C PHE A 145 -5.49 6.37 8.74
N GLU A 146 -6.67 6.45 9.34
CA GLU A 146 -7.19 7.70 9.90
C GLU A 146 -6.45 8.01 11.21
N VAL A 147 -5.93 9.23 11.33
CA VAL A 147 -5.15 9.69 12.48
C VAL A 147 -5.54 11.12 12.85
N THR A 148 -5.38 11.47 14.13
CA THR A 148 -5.72 12.82 14.61
C THR A 148 -4.77 13.89 14.04
N GLU A 149 -3.48 13.56 13.89
CA GLU A 149 -2.46 14.49 13.40
C GLU A 149 -1.55 13.83 12.35
N PRO A 150 -1.91 13.85 11.06
CA PRO A 150 -1.11 13.24 9.99
C PRO A 150 0.30 13.80 9.89
N LYS A 151 0.49 15.10 10.15
CA LYS A 151 1.80 15.77 10.14
C LYS A 151 2.78 15.16 11.14
N ALA A 152 2.31 14.51 12.20
CA ALA A 152 3.15 13.84 13.18
C ALA A 152 3.91 12.63 12.59
N PHE A 153 3.48 12.13 11.42
CA PHE A 153 4.09 11.03 10.69
C PHE A 153 4.89 11.49 9.46
N HIS A 154 4.94 12.79 9.19
CA HIS A 154 5.69 13.34 8.07
C HIS A 154 7.18 13.29 8.40
N ILE A 155 7.90 12.37 7.74
CA ILE A 155 9.36 12.25 7.88
C ILE A 155 9.97 13.16 6.82
N SER A 156 10.81 14.13 7.22
CA SER A 156 11.53 14.95 6.23
C SER A 156 12.40 14.05 5.33
N THR A 157 12.61 14.45 4.08
CA THR A 157 13.41 13.69 3.10
C THR A 157 14.79 13.30 3.65
N ASP A 158 15.40 14.17 4.47
CA ASP A 158 16.69 13.95 5.13
C ASP A 158 16.67 12.85 6.21
N GLN A 159 15.54 12.66 6.89
CA GLN A 159 15.34 11.59 7.88
C GLN A 159 14.96 10.25 7.25
N ARG A 160 14.56 10.25 5.96
CA ARG A 160 14.10 9.06 5.23
C ARG A 160 15.24 8.12 4.85
N TRP A 161 16.45 8.65 4.64
CA TRP A 161 17.61 7.86 4.20
C TRP A 161 18.81 7.84 5.17
N GLY A 162 18.72 8.54 6.29
CA GLY A 162 19.86 8.75 7.18
C GLY A 162 20.95 9.61 6.50
N ALA A 163 21.76 10.30 7.30
CA ALA A 163 22.82 11.18 6.80
C ALA A 163 23.94 10.47 5.99
N SER A 164 23.79 9.19 5.67
CA SER A 164 24.83 8.32 5.10
C SER A 164 24.57 7.85 3.67
N ALA A 165 23.50 8.29 2.98
CA ALA A 165 23.45 8.12 1.52
C ALA A 165 23.12 9.37 0.72
N SER A 166 23.77 10.46 1.10
CA SER A 166 24.41 11.34 0.13
C SER A 166 25.57 10.61 -0.59
N SER A 167 25.24 9.56 -1.34
CA SER A 167 26.17 8.93 -2.29
C SER A 167 25.55 9.00 -3.68
N SER A 168 25.90 10.11 -4.35
CA SER A 168 26.14 10.21 -5.80
C SER A 168 25.29 9.33 -6.71
N TYR A 169 24.05 9.74 -6.96
CA TYR A 169 23.39 9.51 -8.26
C TYR A 169 22.38 10.64 -8.49
N SER A 170 22.84 11.74 -9.11
CA SER A 170 21.98 12.73 -9.75
C SER A 170 21.89 12.38 -11.23
N PRO A 171 20.70 12.04 -11.79
CA PRO A 171 20.58 11.70 -13.20
C PRO A 171 20.27 12.90 -14.12
N PHE A 172 20.44 14.15 -13.67
CA PHE A 172 20.26 15.29 -14.57
C PHE A 172 21.27 16.41 -14.32
N SER A 173 22.50 16.17 -14.78
CA SER A 173 23.46 17.23 -15.08
C SER A 173 23.64 17.28 -16.60
N SER A 174 22.80 18.08 -17.27
CA SER A 174 23.08 18.55 -18.63
C SER A 174 23.42 20.03 -18.55
N SER A 175 24.68 20.32 -18.77
CA SER A 175 25.26 21.66 -18.88
C SER A 175 24.72 22.45 -20.08
N ALA A 176 24.70 23.77 -19.89
CA ALA A 176 24.70 24.84 -20.89
C ALA A 176 23.34 25.31 -21.46
N PHE A 177 22.80 26.39 -20.89
CA PHE A 177 22.72 27.68 -21.60
C PHE A 177 22.61 28.85 -20.61
N CYS A 178 23.42 29.88 -20.82
CA CYS A 178 23.41 31.14 -20.08
C CYS A 178 22.26 32.02 -20.60
N GLY A 179 21.45 32.56 -19.70
CA GLY A 179 20.42 33.53 -20.01
C GLY A 179 19.96 34.25 -18.74
N THR A 180 20.56 35.41 -18.48
CA THR A 180 20.20 36.36 -17.43
C THR A 180 18.77 36.88 -17.62
N ALA A 181 17.94 36.83 -16.58
CA ALA A 181 16.90 37.82 -16.31
C ALA A 181 16.36 37.65 -14.89
N ASP A 182 16.33 38.78 -14.17
CA ASP A 182 15.78 38.96 -12.84
C ASP A 182 14.37 38.39 -12.66
N THR A 183 14.14 37.73 -11.54
CA THR A 183 12.84 37.82 -10.86
C THR A 183 13.03 37.52 -9.38
N ALA A 184 12.76 38.53 -8.56
CA ALA A 184 12.69 38.44 -7.12
C ALA A 184 11.62 37.42 -6.72
N GLY A 185 12.06 36.31 -6.13
CA GLY A 185 11.21 35.32 -5.47
C GLY A 185 11.70 35.12 -4.05
N VAL A 186 11.09 35.82 -3.10
CA VAL A 186 11.27 35.58 -1.67
C VAL A 186 10.88 34.13 -1.41
N SER A 187 11.91 33.28 -1.30
CA SER A 187 11.77 31.91 -0.85
C SER A 187 11.68 31.97 0.67
N SER A 188 10.47 32.00 1.20
CA SER A 188 10.26 31.78 2.63
C SER A 188 10.59 30.31 2.91
N GLU A 189 11.83 30.05 3.31
CA GLU A 189 12.22 28.83 4.00
C GLU A 189 11.31 28.68 5.21
N SER A 190 10.28 27.84 5.09
CA SER A 190 9.46 27.45 6.22
C SER A 190 10.29 26.49 7.07
N SER A 191 10.83 26.99 8.17
CA SER A 191 11.37 26.20 9.26
C SER A 191 10.47 24.98 9.57
N PRO A 192 11.03 23.82 9.97
CA PRO A 192 10.21 22.66 10.31
C PRO A 192 9.33 23.06 11.48
N SER A 193 8.03 23.20 11.24
CA SER A 193 7.06 23.42 12.30
C SER A 193 7.17 22.20 13.23
N SER A 194 7.81 22.36 14.39
CA SER A 194 7.93 21.30 15.38
C SER A 194 6.53 20.95 15.87
N SER A 195 5.92 19.91 15.30
CA SER A 195 4.64 19.41 15.77
C SER A 195 4.75 19.12 17.26
N SER A 196 3.78 19.59 18.05
CA SER A 196 3.69 19.32 19.49
C SER A 196 3.49 17.83 19.79
N SER A 197 3.09 17.07 18.77
CA SER A 197 2.95 15.63 18.80
C SER A 197 4.03 14.92 17.97
N CYS A 198 4.20 13.63 18.24
CA CYS A 198 5.01 12.69 17.47
C CYS A 198 4.15 11.48 17.09
N GLY A 199 4.34 10.97 15.87
CA GLY A 199 3.72 9.74 15.41
C GLY A 199 4.43 8.52 16.00
N VAL A 200 3.67 7.59 16.57
CA VAL A 200 4.18 6.32 17.10
C VAL A 200 3.59 5.14 16.33
N ILE A 201 4.42 4.12 16.11
CA ILE A 201 4.07 2.90 15.37
C ILE A 201 4.27 1.71 16.31
N PHE A 202 3.24 0.89 16.47
CA PHE A 202 3.29 -0.34 17.25
C PHE A 202 3.15 -1.55 16.33
N HIS A 203 4.11 -2.45 16.41
CA HIS A 203 4.02 -3.77 15.79
C HIS A 203 3.69 -4.81 16.86
N HIS A 204 2.73 -5.69 16.57
CA HIS A 204 2.34 -6.74 17.51
C HIS A 204 3.25 -7.95 17.40
N ARG A 205 3.56 -8.55 18.54
CA ARG A 205 4.28 -9.83 18.63
C ARG A 205 3.59 -10.72 19.65
N GLN A 206 3.62 -12.02 19.42
CA GLN A 206 3.14 -12.98 20.41
C GLN A 206 4.29 -13.45 21.28
N VAL A 207 4.15 -13.30 22.61
CA VAL A 207 5.10 -13.93 23.53
C VAL A 207 4.86 -15.44 23.49
N PRO A 208 5.88 -16.27 23.26
CA PRO A 208 5.72 -17.72 23.20
C PRO A 208 5.20 -18.24 24.53
N SER A 209 4.20 -19.11 24.47
CA SER A 209 3.70 -19.82 25.64
C SER A 209 4.83 -20.65 26.26
N THR A 210 5.05 -20.49 27.57
CA THR A 210 6.04 -21.25 28.36
C THR A 210 5.77 -22.76 28.40
N ARG A 211 4.65 -23.24 27.83
CA ARG A 211 4.28 -24.67 27.78
C ARG A 211 4.92 -25.46 26.64
N SER A 212 5.66 -24.83 25.71
CA SER A 212 6.36 -25.54 24.63
C SER A 212 7.87 -25.54 24.83
N SER A 213 8.38 -26.60 25.46
CA SER A 213 9.81 -26.86 25.69
C SER A 213 10.54 -27.42 24.48
N SER A 214 10.05 -27.19 23.25
CA SER A 214 10.76 -27.57 22.03
C SER A 214 11.74 -26.47 21.64
N SER A 215 13.03 -26.83 21.60
CA SER A 215 14.18 -25.99 21.25
C SER A 215 14.17 -25.43 19.81
N TRP A 216 13.06 -25.56 19.06
CA TRP A 216 12.88 -25.07 17.69
C TRP A 216 11.96 -23.83 17.61
N SER A 217 11.56 -23.26 18.74
CA SER A 217 10.70 -22.06 18.80
C SER A 217 11.47 -20.77 18.48
N TYR A 218 11.92 -20.64 17.23
CA TYR A 218 12.50 -19.42 16.67
C TYR A 218 11.44 -18.33 16.36
N SER A 219 10.14 -18.62 16.52
CA SER A 219 9.00 -17.76 16.09
C SER A 219 8.46 -16.81 17.18
N SER A 220 9.08 -16.76 18.36
CA SER A 220 8.64 -15.91 19.49
C SER A 220 8.63 -14.39 19.26
N ARG A 221 9.22 -13.92 18.16
CA ARG A 221 9.38 -12.48 17.84
C ARG A 221 8.84 -12.13 16.46
N GLU A 222 8.07 -13.03 15.86
CA GLU A 222 7.39 -12.78 14.60
C GLU A 222 6.35 -11.67 14.77
N LEU A 223 6.24 -10.82 13.74
CA LEU A 223 5.25 -9.75 13.73
C LEU A 223 3.91 -10.32 13.28
N HIS A 224 2.84 -9.90 13.95
CA HIS A 224 1.48 -10.35 13.64
C HIS A 224 0.52 -9.18 13.45
N GLY A 225 -0.59 -9.44 12.77
CA GLY A 225 -1.67 -8.47 12.60
C GLY A 225 -1.30 -7.24 11.76
N LEU A 226 -2.09 -6.19 11.89
CA LEU A 226 -1.83 -4.86 11.34
C LEU A 226 -1.12 -4.00 12.40
N PRO A 227 -0.18 -3.12 12.00
CA PRO A 227 0.43 -2.20 12.95
C PRO A 227 -0.59 -1.17 13.46
N LEU A 228 -0.38 -0.65 14.68
CA LEU A 228 -1.16 0.48 15.21
C LEU A 228 -0.37 1.77 15.05
N LEU A 229 -1.03 2.79 14.52
CA LEU A 229 -0.44 4.11 14.31
C LEU A 229 -1.32 5.16 14.98
N PHE A 230 -0.70 6.04 15.77
CA PHE A 230 -1.34 7.22 16.33
C PHE A 230 -0.33 8.27 16.79
N SER A 231 -0.78 9.50 17.03
CA SER A 231 0.07 10.57 17.56
C SER A 231 -0.05 10.66 19.09
N ILE A 232 1.06 11.01 19.74
CA ILE A 232 1.10 11.36 21.18
C ILE A 232 1.85 12.69 21.36
N PRO A 233 1.59 13.46 22.44
CA PRO A 233 2.42 14.61 22.80
C PRO A 233 3.89 14.23 22.95
N ARG A 234 4.82 15.09 22.52
CA ARG A 234 6.26 14.81 22.61
C ARG A 234 6.78 14.68 24.04
N ASP A 235 6.11 15.35 24.98
CA ASP A 235 6.38 15.31 26.41
C ASP A 235 5.63 14.17 27.14
N ALA A 236 4.90 13.31 26.42
CA ALA A 236 4.10 12.25 27.02
C ALA A 236 4.93 11.29 27.89
N SER A 237 4.36 10.94 29.05
CA SER A 237 4.91 9.92 29.94
C SER A 237 4.61 8.50 29.45
N ALA A 238 5.36 7.52 29.96
CA ALA A 238 5.09 6.11 29.69
C ALA A 238 3.65 5.74 30.07
N ARG A 239 3.17 6.23 31.21
CA ARG A 239 1.79 6.01 31.65
C ARG A 239 0.74 6.50 30.64
N THR A 240 0.98 7.66 30.03
CA THR A 240 0.08 8.22 29.01
C THR A 240 0.07 7.35 27.76
N LEU A 241 1.24 6.89 27.34
CA LEU A 241 1.37 5.94 26.22
C LEU A 241 0.61 4.63 26.49
N TYR A 242 0.81 4.03 27.67
CA TYR A 242 0.15 2.78 28.06
C TYR A 242 -1.37 2.93 28.08
N LYS A 243 -1.91 4.01 28.66
CA LYS A 243 -3.35 4.29 28.65
C LYS A 243 -3.92 4.35 27.24
N GLU A 244 -3.22 5.02 26.33
CA GLU A 244 -3.69 5.21 24.97
C GLU A 244 -3.58 3.92 24.12
N VAL A 245 -2.55 3.12 24.33
CA VAL A 245 -2.43 1.77 23.75
C VAL A 245 -3.53 0.84 24.28
N ASP A 246 -3.77 0.82 25.60
CA ASP A 246 -4.81 0.02 26.23
C ASP A 246 -6.19 0.33 25.62
N ARG A 247 -6.52 1.63 25.52
CA ARG A 247 -7.76 2.11 24.93
C ARG A 247 -7.94 1.59 23.50
N ARG A 248 -6.89 1.64 22.67
CA ARG A 248 -6.94 1.16 21.28
C ARG A 248 -7.04 -0.35 21.18
N ILE A 249 -6.25 -1.10 21.95
CA ILE A 249 -6.30 -2.57 21.98
C ILE A 249 -7.70 -3.03 22.36
N ARG A 250 -8.28 -2.50 23.44
CA ARG A 250 -9.65 -2.85 23.87
C ARG A 250 -10.72 -2.56 22.83
N ALA A 251 -10.53 -1.54 22.02
CA ALA A 251 -11.49 -1.21 20.96
C ALA A 251 -11.34 -2.08 19.71
N MET A 252 -10.21 -2.74 19.51
CA MET A 252 -10.01 -3.69 18.40
C MET A 252 -10.31 -5.13 18.79
N VAL A 253 -10.18 -5.50 20.06
CA VAL A 253 -10.52 -6.82 20.57
C VAL A 253 -12.03 -6.89 20.77
N LEU A 254 -12.73 -7.56 19.85
CA LEU A 254 -14.11 -7.99 20.03
C LEU A 254 -14.16 -8.95 21.23
N GLU A 255 -14.93 -8.58 22.26
CA GLU A 255 -15.33 -9.37 23.45
C GLU A 255 -14.41 -10.57 23.79
N PRO A 256 -13.55 -10.48 24.83
CA PRO A 256 -12.70 -11.61 25.20
C PRO A 256 -13.55 -12.83 25.60
N GLU A 257 -13.40 -13.95 24.89
CA GLU A 257 -14.12 -15.21 25.17
C GLU A 257 -13.98 -15.68 26.62
N SER A 258 -12.90 -15.28 27.30
CA SER A 258 -12.57 -15.64 28.69
C SER A 258 -12.85 -14.55 29.72
N GLY A 259 -13.35 -13.37 29.34
CA GLY A 259 -13.60 -12.24 30.25
C GLY A 259 -12.34 -11.55 30.83
N GLU A 260 -11.17 -12.15 30.68
CA GLU A 260 -9.87 -11.55 31.03
C GLU A 260 -9.28 -10.81 29.82
N ALA A 261 -8.91 -9.55 30.00
CA ALA A 261 -8.22 -8.77 28.98
C ALA A 261 -6.83 -9.40 28.70
N PRO A 262 -6.39 -9.47 27.43
CA PRO A 262 -5.09 -10.02 27.09
C PRO A 262 -3.97 -9.21 27.78
N GLY A 263 -3.03 -9.90 28.41
CA GLY A 263 -1.83 -9.27 28.97
C GLY A 263 -0.86 -8.83 27.86
N TRP A 264 -0.36 -7.61 27.93
CA TRP A 264 0.60 -7.07 26.95
C TRP A 264 1.64 -6.17 27.64
N LYS A 265 2.75 -5.92 26.95
CA LYS A 265 3.86 -5.05 27.38
C LYS A 265 4.39 -4.28 26.17
N ILE A 266 4.93 -3.08 26.39
CA ILE A 266 5.52 -2.27 25.32
C ILE A 266 7.05 -2.33 25.39
N TYR A 267 7.68 -2.61 24.25
CA TYR A 267 9.12 -2.59 24.09
C TYR A 267 9.50 -1.51 23.06
N ARG A 268 10.46 -0.65 23.41
CA ARG A 268 11.09 0.28 22.46
C ARG A 268 12.11 -0.47 21.62
N VAL A 269 12.03 -0.35 20.31
CA VAL A 269 12.85 -1.10 19.35
C VAL A 269 13.47 -0.17 18.32
N ASP A 270 14.50 -0.65 17.63
CA ASP A 270 15.05 0.06 16.48
C ASP A 270 14.00 0.13 15.34
N LYS A 271 13.92 1.30 14.68
CA LYS A 271 12.96 1.57 13.60
C LYS A 271 13.04 0.55 12.46
N HIS A 272 14.25 0.10 12.13
CA HIS A 272 14.48 -0.85 11.04
C HIS A 272 14.35 -2.30 11.49
N SER A 273 14.38 -2.56 12.79
CA SER A 273 14.38 -3.92 13.35
C SER A 273 13.31 -4.13 14.44
N PRO A 274 12.01 -3.93 14.12
CA PRO A 274 10.91 -4.09 15.05
C PRO A 274 10.59 -5.54 15.42
N GLN A 275 11.48 -6.50 15.13
CA GLN A 275 11.48 -7.88 15.62
C GLN A 275 12.56 -8.12 16.70
N ASN A 276 13.46 -7.16 16.93
CA ASN A 276 14.52 -7.28 17.95
C ASN A 276 13.95 -7.16 19.37
N GLU A 277 14.67 -7.64 20.37
CA GLU A 277 14.20 -7.67 21.77
C GLU A 277 13.64 -6.34 22.27
N GLY A 278 14.36 -5.25 22.01
CA GLY A 278 14.00 -3.92 22.46
C GLY A 278 14.21 -3.71 23.96
N VAL A 279 13.83 -2.54 24.44
CA VAL A 279 13.90 -2.14 25.85
C VAL A 279 12.49 -2.04 26.40
N LEU A 280 12.19 -2.77 27.47
CA LEU A 280 10.88 -2.70 28.14
C LEU A 280 10.63 -1.28 28.64
N ILE A 281 9.48 -0.71 28.29
CA ILE A 281 9.03 0.58 28.82
C ILE A 281 8.26 0.31 30.12
N ASP A 282 8.70 0.88 31.23
CA ASP A 282 8.00 0.79 32.52
C ASP A 282 6.67 1.55 32.46
N ALA A 283 5.56 0.83 32.72
CA ALA A 283 4.20 1.36 32.60
C ALA A 283 3.88 2.43 33.65
N GLU A 284 4.53 2.39 34.81
CA GLU A 284 4.30 3.31 35.93
C GLU A 284 5.22 4.54 35.90
N SER A 285 6.14 4.60 34.92
CA SER A 285 7.07 5.73 34.80
C SER A 285 6.35 7.01 34.35
N GLU A 286 6.51 8.06 35.13
CA GLU A 286 6.05 9.42 34.78
C GLU A 286 7.14 10.23 34.03
N ALA A 287 8.32 9.65 33.81
CA ALA A 287 9.37 10.30 33.04
C ALA A 287 8.95 10.46 31.56
N SER A 288 9.35 11.58 30.96
CA SER A 288 9.14 11.82 29.53
C SER A 288 9.86 10.77 28.70
N LEU A 289 9.18 10.26 27.67
CA LEU A 289 9.69 9.17 26.84
C LEU A 289 10.81 9.60 25.87
N ASP A 290 11.14 10.89 25.73
CA ASP A 290 12.07 11.42 24.70
C ASP A 290 11.84 10.75 23.33
N VAL A 291 10.62 10.91 22.82
CA VAL A 291 10.21 10.35 21.53
C VAL A 291 10.63 11.34 20.44
N LYS A 292 11.67 10.96 19.69
CA LYS A 292 12.26 11.79 18.62
C LYS A 292 11.46 11.70 17.34
#